data_AF-A0A0M0J4H2-F1
#
_entry.id   AF-A0A0M0J4H2-F1
#
_cell.length_a   1.000
_cell.length_b   1.000
_cell.length_c   1.000
_cell.angle_alpha   90.00
_cell.angle_beta   90.00
_cell.angle_gamma   90.00
#
_symmetry.space_group_name_H-M   'P 1'
#
loop_
_entity.id
_entity.type
_entity.pdbx_description
1 polymer ?
#
loop_
_entity_poly.entity_id
_entity_poly.type
_entity_poly.pdbx_seq_one_letter_code
_entity_poly.pdbx_strand_id
1 'polypeptide(L)'
;MINRRLQLRRNPDVTRVLEVWWTSAQNTQNGEKVPPDSERCALLSKDTYVLLSRKLYRATVEEWDEDDALAVAEEEWAKDSVDDRMGKEVFMDCIFEFADMYTLGVSAEEYVHFLWKLFWIIARGSPPDGCIWKDDCDIVYIPINEDTAAAIDHNHAITLIFANELDEEAVSRP
;
A
#
# COMPACT_ATOMS: atom_id res chain seq x y z
N MET A 1 -4.77 -7.51 23.78
CA MET A 1 -4.97 -7.73 22.33
C MET A 1 -4.47 -6.53 21.52
N ILE A 2 -4.86 -5.29 21.84
CA ILE A 2 -4.34 -4.05 21.22
C ILE A 2 -2.80 -3.99 21.14
N ASN A 3 -2.09 -4.28 22.25
CA ASN A 3 -0.63 -4.26 22.26
C ASN A 3 0.05 -5.25 21.29
N ARG A 4 -0.59 -6.36 20.89
CA ARG A 4 -0.01 -7.28 19.90
C ARG A 4 -0.14 -6.73 18.48
N ARG A 5 -1.28 -6.13 18.14
CA ARG A 5 -1.49 -5.50 16.82
C ARG A 5 -0.51 -4.35 16.61
N LEU A 6 -0.33 -3.49 17.62
CA LEU A 6 0.65 -2.41 17.59
C LEU A 6 2.11 -2.89 17.43
N GLN A 7 2.44 -4.11 17.85
CA GLN A 7 3.78 -4.68 17.63
C GLN A 7 4.00 -5.10 16.17
N LEU A 8 2.94 -5.44 15.43
CA LEU A 8 3.03 -5.85 14.02
C LEU A 8 3.45 -4.71 13.11
N ARG A 9 3.15 -3.46 13.47
CA ARG A 9 3.69 -2.26 12.79
C ARG A 9 5.22 -2.31 12.68
N ARG A 10 5.89 -2.89 13.69
CA ARG A 10 7.36 -3.01 13.75
C ARG A 10 7.86 -4.38 13.30
N ASN A 11 6.98 -5.27 12.85
CA ASN A 11 7.39 -6.54 12.30
C ASN A 11 8.19 -6.28 11.00
N PRO A 12 9.36 -6.92 10.79
CA PRO A 12 10.20 -6.65 9.63
C PRO A 12 9.52 -6.90 8.28
N ASP A 13 8.65 -7.91 8.18
CA ASP A 13 7.94 -8.23 6.94
C ASP A 13 6.86 -7.20 6.65
N VAL A 14 6.06 -6.81 7.66
CA VAL A 14 5.05 -5.76 7.53
C VAL A 14 5.71 -4.42 7.18
N THR A 15 6.79 -4.07 7.88
CA THR A 15 7.57 -2.84 7.64
C THR A 15 8.05 -2.78 6.20
N ARG A 16 8.61 -3.88 5.67
CA ARG A 16 9.09 -3.95 4.29
C ARG A 16 8.00 -3.65 3.26
N VAL A 17 6.79 -4.16 3.47
CA VAL A 17 5.66 -3.83 2.57
C VAL A 17 5.30 -2.37 2.69
N LEU A 18 5.16 -1.83 3.91
CA LEU A 18 4.85 -0.42 4.16
C LEU A 18 5.91 0.53 3.55
N GLU A 19 7.17 0.11 3.48
CA GLU A 19 8.22 0.88 2.79
C GLU A 19 7.99 0.95 1.27
N VAL A 20 7.48 -0.11 0.65
CA VAL A 20 7.09 -0.08 -0.77
C VAL A 20 5.92 0.88 -1.00
N TRP A 21 4.97 0.94 -0.07
CA TRP A 21 3.88 1.93 -0.10
C TRP A 21 4.44 3.36 -0.06
N TRP A 22 5.38 3.63 0.85
CA TRP A 22 6.03 4.94 0.94
C TRP A 22 6.77 5.30 -0.35
N THR A 23 7.62 4.40 -0.86
CA THR A 23 8.37 4.62 -2.10
C THR A 23 7.45 4.89 -3.28
N SER A 24 6.30 4.19 -3.36
CA SER A 24 5.31 4.39 -4.41
C SER A 24 4.60 5.74 -4.30
N ALA A 25 4.32 6.21 -3.08
CA ALA A 25 3.79 7.54 -2.83
C ALA A 25 4.78 8.61 -3.32
N GLN A 26 6.07 8.45 -2.98
CA GLN A 26 7.12 9.39 -3.38
C GLN A 26 7.34 9.40 -4.90
N ASN A 27 7.34 8.23 -5.55
CA ASN A 27 7.44 8.20 -7.01
C ASN A 27 6.24 8.85 -7.69
N THR A 28 5.03 8.64 -7.16
CA THR A 28 3.81 9.26 -7.70
C THR A 28 3.84 10.78 -7.53
N GLN A 29 4.22 11.27 -6.36
CA GLN A 29 4.35 12.71 -6.08
C GLN A 29 5.35 13.40 -6.99
N ASN A 30 6.49 12.75 -7.23
CA ASN A 30 7.59 13.35 -8.00
C ASN A 30 7.47 13.08 -9.51
N GLY A 31 6.61 12.16 -9.94
CA GLY A 31 6.46 11.75 -11.35
C GLY A 31 7.64 10.94 -11.91
N GLU A 32 8.59 10.56 -11.07
CA GLU A 32 9.80 9.81 -11.44
C GLU A 32 10.23 8.88 -10.29
N LYS A 33 11.08 7.89 -10.59
CA LYS A 33 11.72 7.09 -9.54
C LYS A 33 12.65 7.99 -8.73
N VAL A 34 12.41 8.10 -7.44
CA VAL A 34 13.27 8.90 -6.55
C VAL A 34 14.15 7.98 -5.68
N PRO A 35 15.45 8.28 -5.52
CA PRO A 35 16.30 7.55 -4.58
C PRO A 35 15.75 7.64 -3.14
N PRO A 36 15.81 6.55 -2.35
CA PRO A 36 15.26 6.52 -0.99
C PRO A 36 15.78 7.64 -0.07
N ASP A 37 17.06 8.02 -0.20
CA ASP A 37 17.72 9.02 0.65
C ASP A 37 17.65 10.45 0.08
N SER A 38 16.84 10.70 -0.94
CA SER A 38 16.66 12.04 -1.48
C SER A 38 15.92 12.94 -0.49
N GLU A 39 16.30 14.22 -0.37
CA GLU A 39 15.49 15.22 0.35
C GLU A 39 14.05 15.33 -0.22
N ARG A 40 13.87 15.00 -1.51
CA ARG A 40 12.56 14.90 -2.17
C ARG A 40 11.69 13.76 -1.64
N CYS A 41 12.29 12.81 -0.92
CA CYS A 41 11.64 11.66 -0.30
C CYS A 41 11.29 11.88 1.18
N ALA A 42 11.51 13.07 1.76
CA ALA A 42 11.31 13.27 3.20
C ALA A 42 9.83 13.42 3.60
N LEU A 43 9.00 14.06 2.76
CA LEU A 43 7.65 14.49 3.10
C LEU A 43 6.66 14.21 1.96
N LEU A 44 5.44 13.84 2.35
CA LEU A 44 4.29 13.68 1.46
C LEU A 44 3.41 14.92 1.52
N SER A 45 2.94 15.35 0.36
CA SER A 45 1.98 16.44 0.18
C SER A 45 0.56 15.96 0.42
N LYS A 46 -0.31 16.90 0.80
CA LYS A 46 -1.75 16.67 0.93
C LYS A 46 -2.35 16.07 -0.33
N ASP A 47 -2.08 16.65 -1.49
CA ASP A 47 -2.63 16.19 -2.77
C ASP A 47 -2.30 14.72 -3.04
N THR A 48 -1.07 14.30 -2.75
CA THR A 48 -0.67 12.89 -2.94
C THR A 48 -1.33 11.97 -1.91
N TYR A 49 -1.46 12.41 -0.65
CA TYR A 49 -2.18 11.63 0.37
C TYR A 49 -3.67 11.50 0.05
N VAL A 50 -4.33 12.59 -0.33
CA VAL A 50 -5.75 12.60 -0.70
C VAL A 50 -6.00 11.72 -1.92
N LEU A 51 -5.11 11.78 -2.92
CA LEU A 51 -5.14 10.86 -4.05
C LEU A 51 -5.07 9.40 -3.60
N LEU A 52 -4.19 9.07 -2.66
CA LEU A 52 -4.08 7.72 -2.12
C LEU A 52 -5.32 7.29 -1.33
N SER A 53 -5.79 8.12 -0.39
CA SER A 53 -6.95 7.82 0.46
C SER A 53 -8.20 7.57 -0.37
N ARG A 54 -8.43 8.37 -1.42
CA ARG A 54 -9.51 8.12 -2.39
C ARG A 54 -9.37 6.77 -3.10
N LYS A 55 -8.16 6.37 -3.49
CA LYS A 55 -7.93 5.06 -4.13
C LYS A 55 -8.17 3.90 -3.18
N LEU A 56 -7.80 4.06 -1.90
CA LEU A 56 -8.07 3.10 -0.84
C LEU A 56 -9.58 2.93 -0.63
N TYR A 57 -10.31 4.03 -0.52
CA TYR A 57 -11.75 4.01 -0.36
C TYR A 57 -12.42 3.39 -1.60
N ARG A 58 -11.95 3.67 -2.83
CA ARG A 58 -12.46 3.03 -4.07
C ARG A 58 -12.24 1.54 -4.11
N ALA A 59 -11.12 1.07 -3.55
CA ALA A 59 -10.82 -0.35 -3.48
C ALA A 59 -11.63 -1.09 -2.40
N THR A 60 -12.24 -0.38 -1.43
CA THR A 60 -12.80 -1.00 -0.21
C THR A 60 -14.25 -0.65 0.09
N VAL A 61 -14.85 0.28 -0.64
CA VAL A 61 -16.26 0.66 -0.53
C VAL A 61 -16.98 0.31 -1.82
N GLU A 62 -18.01 -0.55 -1.71
CA GLU A 62 -18.77 -1.08 -2.85
C GLU A 62 -19.55 0.02 -3.58
N GLU A 63 -20.27 0.84 -2.80
CA GLU A 63 -21.01 2.00 -3.30
C GLU A 63 -20.12 3.24 -3.18
N TRP A 64 -19.13 3.34 -4.07
CA TRP A 64 -18.20 4.47 -4.12
C TRP A 64 -18.94 5.79 -4.42
N ASP A 65 -18.66 6.81 -3.61
CA ASP A 65 -19.00 8.21 -3.85
C ASP A 65 -17.75 9.10 -3.74
N GLU A 66 -17.60 10.05 -4.67
CA GLU A 66 -16.41 10.89 -4.74
C GLU A 66 -16.36 11.97 -3.65
N ASP A 67 -17.52 12.53 -3.28
CA ASP A 67 -17.60 13.58 -2.26
C ASP A 67 -17.34 12.99 -0.87
N ASP A 68 -17.91 11.82 -0.57
CA ASP A 68 -17.66 11.10 0.69
C ASP A 68 -16.19 10.72 0.83
N ALA A 69 -15.58 10.19 -0.24
CA ALA A 69 -14.17 9.80 -0.19
C ALA A 69 -13.23 10.99 -0.05
N LEU A 70 -13.57 12.14 -0.66
CA LEU A 70 -12.82 13.37 -0.44
C LEU A 70 -12.97 13.86 1.01
N ALA A 71 -14.18 13.82 1.57
CA ALA A 71 -14.41 14.22 2.95
C ALA A 71 -13.63 13.36 3.94
N VAL A 72 -13.59 12.03 3.73
CA VAL A 72 -12.79 11.11 4.56
C VAL A 72 -11.30 11.41 4.44
N ALA A 73 -10.79 11.58 3.21
CA ALA A 73 -9.37 11.88 3.00
C ALA A 73 -8.93 13.19 3.66
N GLU A 74 -9.79 14.21 3.63
CA GLU A 74 -9.58 15.51 4.27
C GLU A 74 -9.58 15.40 5.80
N GLU A 75 -10.48 14.60 6.37
CA GLU A 75 -10.54 14.34 7.81
C GLU A 75 -9.29 13.59 8.30
N GLU A 76 -8.88 12.53 7.59
CA GLU A 76 -7.66 11.78 7.88
C GLU A 76 -6.41 12.67 7.80
N TRP A 77 -6.31 13.49 6.75
CA TRP A 77 -5.21 14.44 6.62
C TRP A 77 -5.16 15.43 7.78
N ALA A 78 -6.31 16.00 8.17
CA ALA A 78 -6.38 16.96 9.28
C ALA A 78 -6.01 16.31 10.64
N LYS A 79 -6.29 15.01 10.79
CA LYS A 79 -5.96 14.24 11.99
C LYS A 79 -4.46 13.89 12.08
N ASP A 80 -3.87 13.46 10.98
CA ASP A 80 -2.55 12.80 11.00
C ASP A 80 -1.40 13.70 10.50
N SER A 81 -1.68 14.72 9.67
CA SER A 81 -0.63 15.63 9.19
C SER A 81 -0.16 16.63 10.27
N VAL A 82 1.09 17.07 10.15
CA VAL A 82 1.67 18.13 10.99
C VAL A 82 2.24 19.20 10.07
N ASP A 83 1.87 20.46 10.29
CA ASP A 83 2.27 21.61 9.47
C ASP A 83 2.01 21.39 7.96
N ASP A 84 0.86 20.78 7.63
CA ASP A 84 0.43 20.45 6.26
C ASP A 84 1.41 19.54 5.51
N ARG A 85 2.09 18.65 6.23
CA ARG A 85 2.99 17.64 5.68
C ARG A 85 2.88 16.34 6.46
N MET A 86 3.20 15.23 5.79
CA MET A 86 3.23 13.91 6.42
C MET A 86 4.58 13.24 6.18
N GLY A 87 5.23 12.84 7.28
CA GLY A 87 6.50 12.10 7.23
C GLY A 87 6.28 10.59 7.04
N LYS A 88 7.35 9.88 6.66
CA LYS A 88 7.33 8.43 6.40
C LYS A 88 6.67 7.62 7.52
N GLU A 89 7.04 7.86 8.78
CA GLU A 89 6.53 7.07 9.91
C GLU A 89 5.02 7.23 10.11
N VAL A 90 4.51 8.47 10.00
CA VAL A 90 3.08 8.76 10.12
C VAL A 90 2.31 8.17 8.95
N PHE A 91 2.83 8.31 7.73
CA PHE A 91 2.24 7.67 6.56
C PHE A 91 2.11 6.16 6.73
N MET A 92 3.20 5.49 7.14
CA MET A 92 3.20 4.05 7.36
C MET A 92 2.21 3.64 8.46
N ASP A 93 1.94 4.53 9.43
CA ASP A 93 0.91 4.33 10.46
C ASP A 93 -0.49 4.39 9.88
N CYS A 94 -0.81 5.40 9.08
CA CYS A 94 -2.10 5.50 8.42
C CYS A 94 -2.40 4.24 7.59
N ILE A 95 -1.43 3.75 6.82
CA ILE A 95 -1.60 2.53 6.00
C ILE A 95 -1.71 1.27 6.88
N PHE A 96 -0.96 1.20 7.98
CA PHE A 96 -1.08 0.09 8.93
C PHE A 96 -2.43 0.08 9.64
N GLU A 97 -2.92 1.24 10.10
CA GLU A 97 -4.23 1.41 10.72
C GLU A 97 -5.36 1.04 9.74
N PHE A 98 -5.23 1.43 8.47
CA PHE A 98 -6.16 1.02 7.43
C PHE A 98 -6.18 -0.51 7.28
N ALA A 99 -5.02 -1.16 7.21
CA ALA A 99 -4.96 -2.64 7.18
C ALA A 99 -5.53 -3.28 8.47
N ASP A 100 -5.38 -2.63 9.61
CA ASP A 100 -5.92 -3.09 10.90
C ASP A 100 -7.45 -3.16 10.90
N MET A 101 -8.13 -2.27 10.17
CA MET A 101 -9.59 -2.26 10.04
C MET A 101 -10.14 -3.49 9.31
N TYR A 102 -9.32 -4.13 8.46
CA TYR A 102 -9.74 -5.22 7.57
C TYR A 102 -9.11 -6.58 7.90
N THR A 103 -8.19 -6.62 8.86
CA THR A 103 -7.57 -7.86 9.34
C THR A 103 -8.24 -8.29 10.66
N LEU A 104 -8.54 -9.58 10.79
CA LEU A 104 -9.23 -10.11 11.97
C LEU A 104 -8.21 -10.61 13.01
N GLY A 105 -7.12 -11.21 12.55
CA GLY A 105 -6.10 -11.79 13.41
C GLY A 105 -5.01 -10.82 13.84
N VAL A 106 -3.92 -11.40 14.35
CA VAL A 106 -2.75 -10.69 14.88
C VAL A 106 -1.44 -11.30 14.36
N SER A 107 -1.50 -11.95 13.19
CA SER A 107 -0.32 -12.54 12.55
C SER A 107 0.30 -11.51 11.59
N ALA A 108 1.62 -11.50 11.48
CA ALA A 108 2.29 -10.65 10.50
C ALA A 108 1.94 -11.05 9.06
N GLU A 109 1.77 -12.35 8.81
CA GLU A 109 1.41 -12.92 7.51
C GLU A 109 0.09 -12.36 6.98
N GLU A 110 -0.94 -12.26 7.82
CA GLU A 110 -2.24 -11.72 7.45
C GLU A 110 -2.14 -10.26 7.00
N TYR A 111 -1.37 -9.44 7.72
CA TYR A 111 -1.15 -8.04 7.35
C TYR A 111 -0.33 -7.92 6.06
N VAL A 112 0.76 -8.69 5.93
CA VAL A 112 1.58 -8.70 4.71
C VAL A 112 0.73 -9.08 3.50
N HIS A 113 -0.10 -10.12 3.64
CA HIS A 113 -0.97 -10.59 2.57
C HIS A 113 -2.01 -9.53 2.19
N PHE A 114 -2.70 -8.94 3.18
CA PHE A 114 -3.68 -7.89 2.94
C PHE A 114 -3.05 -6.65 2.29
N LEU A 115 -1.92 -6.17 2.83
CA LEU A 115 -1.20 -5.00 2.31
C LEU A 115 -0.76 -5.20 0.86
N TRP A 116 -0.25 -6.38 0.49
CA TRP A 116 0.12 -6.66 -0.90
C TRP A 116 -1.10 -6.78 -1.81
N LYS A 117 -2.16 -7.47 -1.37
CA LYS A 117 -3.40 -7.59 -2.15
C LYS A 117 -3.94 -6.20 -2.49
N LEU A 118 -4.04 -5.32 -1.49
CA LEU A 118 -4.52 -3.96 -1.65
C LEU A 118 -3.56 -3.11 -2.50
N PHE A 119 -2.25 -3.24 -2.27
CA PHE A 119 -1.23 -2.53 -3.05
C PHE A 119 -1.38 -2.81 -4.55
N TRP A 120 -1.52 -4.08 -4.95
CA TRP A 120 -1.64 -4.45 -6.36
C TRP A 120 -2.91 -3.98 -7.03
N ILE A 121 -3.92 -3.63 -6.24
CA ILE A 121 -5.17 -3.09 -6.76
C ILE A 121 -5.00 -1.62 -7.10
N ILE A 122 -4.28 -0.85 -6.29
CA ILE A 122 -4.14 0.59 -6.48
C ILE A 122 -2.82 1.02 -7.13
N ALA A 123 -1.82 0.13 -7.23
CA ALA A 123 -0.47 0.44 -7.71
C ALA A 123 -0.05 -0.45 -8.89
N ARG A 124 0.82 0.09 -9.74
CA ARG A 124 1.46 -0.61 -10.87
C ARG A 124 2.97 -0.42 -10.82
N GLY A 125 3.72 -1.26 -11.53
CA GLY A 125 5.19 -1.27 -11.54
C GLY A 125 5.75 -2.54 -10.91
N SER A 126 7.06 -2.56 -10.66
CA SER A 126 7.77 -3.71 -10.08
C SER A 126 8.41 -3.34 -8.75
N PRO A 127 7.90 -3.80 -7.60
CA PRO A 127 8.51 -3.55 -6.29
C PRO A 127 9.98 -4.02 -6.24
N PRO A 128 10.80 -3.49 -5.31
CA PRO A 128 10.44 -2.47 -4.31
C PRO A 128 10.41 -1.04 -4.86
N ASP A 129 10.88 -0.83 -6.09
CA ASP A 129 11.14 0.50 -6.66
C ASP A 129 10.38 0.76 -7.96
N GLY A 130 10.01 2.00 -8.24
CA GLY A 130 9.38 2.35 -9.54
C GLY A 130 7.92 1.94 -9.64
N CYS A 131 7.29 1.59 -8.52
CA CYS A 131 5.85 1.55 -8.41
C CYS A 131 5.26 2.96 -8.32
N ILE A 132 4.08 3.14 -8.90
CA ILE A 132 3.26 4.36 -8.85
C ILE A 132 1.78 4.00 -8.70
N TRP A 133 0.96 4.95 -8.26
CA TRP A 133 -0.50 4.76 -8.20
C TRP A 133 -1.09 4.64 -9.62
N LYS A 134 -2.08 3.75 -9.76
CA LYS A 134 -2.88 3.59 -10.97
C LYS A 134 -3.87 4.74 -11.12
N ASP A 135 -4.41 4.89 -12.32
CA ASP A 135 -5.57 5.73 -12.57
C ASP A 135 -6.83 5.12 -11.94
N ASP A 136 -7.81 5.95 -11.56
CA ASP A 136 -9.02 5.47 -10.85
C ASP A 136 -9.82 4.45 -11.68
N CYS A 137 -9.82 4.57 -13.00
CA CYS A 137 -10.48 3.62 -13.90
C CYS A 137 -9.95 2.18 -13.79
N ASP A 138 -8.70 2.02 -13.32
CA ASP A 138 -8.03 0.73 -13.21
C ASP A 138 -8.15 0.11 -11.81
N ILE A 139 -8.85 0.79 -10.89
CA ILE A 139 -9.06 0.34 -9.51
C ILE A 139 -10.40 -0.36 -9.40
N VAL A 140 -10.34 -1.60 -8.92
CA VAL A 140 -11.49 -2.48 -8.69
C VAL A 140 -11.77 -2.60 -7.20
N TYR A 141 -13.05 -2.66 -6.84
CA TYR A 141 -13.49 -2.94 -5.48
C TYR A 141 -13.10 -4.37 -5.05
N ILE A 142 -12.70 -4.52 -3.80
CA ILE A 142 -12.41 -5.79 -3.14
C ILE A 142 -13.59 -6.15 -2.25
N PRO A 143 -14.28 -7.27 -2.48
CA PRO A 143 -15.17 -7.84 -1.49
C PRO A 143 -14.35 -8.27 -0.27
N ILE A 144 -14.61 -7.63 0.86
CA ILE A 144 -13.92 -7.88 2.14
C ILE A 144 -14.63 -9.02 2.91
N ASN A 145 -15.82 -9.39 2.47
CA ASN A 145 -16.74 -10.26 3.20
C ASN A 145 -16.81 -11.62 2.52
N GLU A 146 -16.04 -12.56 3.04
CA GLU A 146 -16.07 -14.04 2.88
C GLU A 146 -14.63 -14.53 2.73
N ASP A 147 -14.16 -15.27 3.74
CA ASP A 147 -12.90 -16.02 3.78
C ASP A 147 -11.87 -15.65 2.71
N THR A 148 -11.15 -14.54 2.91
CA THR A 148 -9.96 -14.24 2.10
C THR A 148 -8.86 -15.29 2.29
N ALA A 149 -9.01 -16.17 3.30
CA ALA A 149 -8.20 -17.38 3.49
C ALA A 149 -8.61 -18.55 2.58
N ALA A 150 -9.84 -18.60 2.05
CA ALA A 150 -10.34 -19.72 1.24
C ALA A 150 -10.34 -19.45 -0.27
N ALA A 151 -10.31 -18.19 -0.71
CA ALA A 151 -10.41 -17.82 -2.13
C ALA A 151 -9.06 -17.72 -2.87
N ILE A 152 -7.93 -18.02 -2.22
CA ILE A 152 -6.61 -17.95 -2.86
C ILE A 152 -6.02 -19.36 -2.86
N ASP A 153 -6.22 -20.04 -3.98
CA ASP A 153 -5.44 -21.20 -4.37
C ASP A 153 -3.96 -20.87 -4.17
N HIS A 154 -3.36 -21.61 -3.24
CA HIS A 154 -2.07 -21.38 -2.62
C HIS A 154 -0.89 -21.67 -3.58
N ASN A 155 -1.05 -21.48 -4.89
CA ASN A 155 -0.07 -21.97 -5.86
C ASN A 155 0.09 -21.21 -7.19
N HIS A 156 -0.50 -20.01 -7.39
CA HIS A 156 -0.30 -19.27 -8.65
C HIS A 156 0.23 -17.83 -8.52
N ALA A 157 -0.06 -17.11 -7.44
CA ALA A 157 0.43 -15.74 -7.28
C ALA A 157 1.89 -15.67 -6.81
N ILE A 158 2.32 -16.56 -5.91
CA ILE A 158 3.71 -16.62 -5.43
C ILE A 158 4.65 -17.17 -6.52
N THR A 159 4.17 -18.08 -7.36
CA THR A 159 4.96 -18.64 -8.47
C THR A 159 5.32 -17.58 -9.51
N LEU A 160 4.44 -16.60 -9.77
CA LEU A 160 4.74 -15.47 -10.67
C LEU A 160 5.67 -14.43 -10.03
N ILE A 161 5.69 -14.32 -8.70
CA ILE A 161 6.57 -13.40 -7.97
C ILE A 161 8.03 -13.89 -7.98
N PHE A 162 8.27 -15.21 -7.98
CA PHE A 162 9.63 -15.79 -8.00
C PHE A 162 10.10 -16.33 -9.35
N ALA A 163 9.22 -16.50 -10.35
CA ALA A 163 9.64 -16.99 -11.68
C ALA A 163 10.36 -15.92 -12.52
N ASN A 164 10.05 -14.63 -12.33
CA ASN A 164 10.68 -13.56 -13.10
C ASN A 164 12.13 -13.22 -12.68
N GLU A 165 12.59 -13.70 -11.51
CA GLU A 165 13.99 -13.52 -11.07
C GLU A 165 14.93 -14.63 -11.58
N LEU A 166 14.43 -15.70 -12.20
CA LEU A 166 15.25 -16.81 -12.68
C LEU A 166 15.49 -16.83 -14.20
N ASP A 167 14.76 -16.01 -14.98
CA ASP A 167 14.91 -15.96 -16.44
C ASP A 167 15.91 -14.89 -16.93
N GLU A 168 16.28 -13.89 -16.11
CA GLU A 168 17.26 -12.87 -16.52
C GLU A 168 18.74 -13.30 -16.33
N GLU A 169 19.05 -14.27 -15.46
CA GLU A 169 20.43 -14.79 -15.34
C GLU A 169 20.82 -15.83 -16.39
N ALA A 170 19.88 -16.32 -17.22
CA ALA A 170 20.16 -17.35 -18.24
C ALA A 170 20.53 -16.79 -19.63
N VAL A 171 20.41 -15.48 -19.86
CA VAL A 171 20.69 -14.84 -21.17
C VAL A 171 21.81 -13.81 -21.07
N SER A 172 22.90 -14.13 -20.37
CA SER A 172 24.16 -13.41 -20.58
C SER A 172 25.39 -14.19 -20.13
N ARG A 173 25.71 -15.29 -20.83
CA ARG A 173 27.11 -15.70 -21.00
C ARG A 173 27.34 -16.17 -22.44
N PRO A 174 28.39 -15.65 -23.12
CA PRO A 174 28.71 -16.01 -24.51
C PRO A 174 29.20 -17.45 -24.66
#